data_AF-A0A353GIX2-F1
#
_entry.id   AF-A0A353GIX2-F1
#
_cell.length_a   1.000
_cell.length_b   1.000
_cell.length_c   1.000
_cell.angle_alpha   90.00
_cell.angle_beta   90.00
_cell.angle_gamma   90.00
#
_symmetry.space_group_name_H-M   'P 1'
#
loop_
_entity.id
_entity.type
_entity.pdbx_description
1 polymer ?
#
loop_
_entity_poly.entity_id
_entity_poly.type
_entity_poly.pdbx_seq_one_letter_code
_entity_poly.pdbx_strand_id
1 'polypeptide(L)'
;MPHKRNPIGCENMTGLARVIRGNLVAALENVALWHERDISHSSVERVILPDSTTLLHYMLNRLTRILDGLLVYPDAMMNNLNKTRGLIFSQKTLLALIEKGMVREDAYAIV
;
A
#
# COMPACT_ATOMS: atom_id res chain seq x y z
N MET A 1 11.54 -0.69 -26.38
CA MET A 1 12.35 -1.58 -25.52
C MET A 1 11.45 -2.71 -25.01
N PRO A 2 11.56 -3.93 -25.55
CA PRO A 2 10.64 -5.05 -25.24
C PRO A 2 10.58 -5.45 -23.76
N HIS A 3 11.65 -5.20 -23.02
CA HIS A 3 11.76 -5.48 -21.58
C HIS A 3 11.06 -4.44 -20.69
N LYS A 4 10.65 -3.28 -21.24
CA LYS A 4 10.13 -2.17 -20.44
C LYS A 4 8.66 -2.39 -20.09
N ARG A 5 8.41 -2.93 -18.90
CA ARG A 5 7.07 -3.07 -18.30
C ARG A 5 7.03 -2.25 -17.02
N ASN A 6 6.28 -1.14 -17.04
CA ASN A 6 6.25 -0.18 -15.94
C ASN A 6 4.85 -0.16 -15.28
N PRO A 7 4.77 -0.08 -13.93
CA PRO A 7 3.51 0.02 -13.21
C PRO A 7 2.93 1.45 -13.23
N ILE A 8 2.86 2.10 -14.41
CA ILE A 8 2.51 3.52 -14.55
C ILE A 8 1.13 3.88 -14.00
N GLY A 9 0.20 2.90 -13.98
CA GLY A 9 -1.11 3.06 -13.35
C GLY A 9 -0.98 3.30 -11.85
N CYS A 10 -0.20 2.47 -11.16
CA CYS A 10 0.06 2.60 -9.72
C CYS A 10 0.91 3.83 -9.39
N GLU A 11 1.85 4.19 -10.25
CA GLU A 11 2.63 5.43 -10.13
C GLU A 11 1.71 6.66 -10.17
N ASN A 12 0.77 6.69 -11.11
CA ASN A 12 -0.25 7.75 -11.19
C ASN A 12 -1.13 7.81 -9.93
N MET A 13 -1.59 6.67 -9.41
CA MET A 13 -2.35 6.62 -8.15
C MET A 13 -1.55 7.16 -6.97
N THR A 14 -0.26 6.85 -6.89
CA THR A 14 0.63 7.35 -5.84
C THR A 14 0.73 8.88 -5.88
N GLY A 15 0.82 9.47 -7.09
CA GLY A 15 0.81 10.91 -7.28
C GLY A 15 -0.51 11.56 -6.84
N LEU A 16 -1.65 11.05 -7.31
CA LEU A 16 -2.97 11.61 -6.98
C LEU A 16 -3.31 11.48 -5.49
N ALA A 17 -2.86 10.40 -4.83
CA ALA A 17 -3.01 10.26 -3.38
C ALA A 17 -2.31 11.37 -2.59
N ARG A 18 -1.22 11.96 -3.13
CA ARG A 18 -0.55 13.12 -2.50
C ARG A 18 -1.42 14.37 -2.59
N VAL A 19 -2.08 14.60 -3.72
CA VAL A 19 -2.98 15.75 -3.93
C VAL A 19 -4.18 15.69 -2.99
N ILE A 20 -4.87 14.53 -2.93
CA ILE A 20 -6.02 14.35 -2.03
C ILE A 20 -5.62 14.57 -0.57
N ARG A 21 -4.45 14.08 -0.13
CA ARG A 21 -3.94 14.36 1.23
C ARG A 21 -3.58 15.82 1.45
N GLY A 22 -3.14 16.55 0.42
CA GLY A 22 -2.90 17.99 0.51
C GLY A 22 -4.19 18.76 0.80
N ASN A 23 -5.28 18.38 0.14
CA ASN A 23 -6.60 19.00 0.34
C ASN A 23 -7.14 18.83 1.78
N LEU A 24 -6.71 17.79 2.51
CA LEU A 24 -7.08 17.59 3.92
C LEU A 24 -6.63 18.75 4.81
N VAL A 25 -5.44 19.31 4.58
CA VAL A 25 -4.92 20.41 5.41
C VAL A 25 -5.83 21.64 5.29
N ALA A 26 -6.16 22.03 4.05
CA ALA A 26 -7.07 23.13 3.79
C ALA A 26 -8.49 22.88 4.36
N ALA A 27 -8.97 21.63 4.31
CA ALA A 27 -10.24 21.26 4.93
C ALA A 27 -10.22 21.41 6.46
N LEU A 28 -9.11 21.07 7.12
CA LEU A 28 -8.96 21.21 8.57
C LEU A 28 -8.86 22.68 8.99
N GLU A 29 -8.19 23.52 8.19
CA GLU A 29 -8.11 24.97 8.44
C GLU A 29 -9.48 25.66 8.35
N ASN A 30 -10.44 25.11 7.60
CA ASN A 30 -11.80 25.63 7.50
C ASN A 30 -12.67 25.41 8.77
N VAL A 31 -12.19 24.68 9.78
CA VAL A 31 -13.03 24.28 10.94
C VAL A 31 -13.27 25.42 11.93
N ALA A 32 -12.23 26.21 12.24
CA ALA A 32 -12.26 27.20 13.32
C ALA A 32 -12.82 28.56 12.85
N LEU A 33 -14.06 28.57 12.34
CA LEU A 33 -14.74 29.77 11.88
C LEU A 33 -15.07 30.74 13.03
N TRP A 34 -15.17 32.02 12.72
CA TRP A 34 -15.40 33.06 13.73
C TRP A 34 -16.88 33.21 14.10
N HIS A 35 -17.18 33.11 15.40
CA HIS A 35 -18.51 33.30 16.00
C HIS A 35 -19.61 32.44 15.32
N GLU A 36 -20.67 33.05 14.78
CA GLU A 36 -21.77 32.34 14.11
C GLU A 36 -21.38 31.79 12.74
N ARG A 37 -20.39 32.42 12.07
CA ARG A 37 -19.71 31.98 10.83
C ARG A 37 -18.91 33.13 10.20
N ASP A 38 -17.83 32.77 9.51
CA ASP A 38 -17.26 33.57 8.41
C ASP A 38 -17.29 32.77 7.09
N ILE A 39 -16.98 33.40 5.96
CA ILE A 39 -17.14 32.82 4.62
C ILE A 39 -15.82 32.33 3.98
N SER A 40 -14.70 32.39 4.70
CA SER A 40 -13.37 32.04 4.17
C SER A 40 -13.33 30.63 3.56
N HIS A 41 -13.96 29.66 4.24
CA HIS A 41 -14.12 28.27 3.81
C HIS A 41 -14.70 28.13 2.40
N SER A 42 -15.59 29.04 1.97
CA SER A 42 -16.27 28.93 0.67
C SER A 42 -15.31 28.98 -0.52
N SER A 43 -14.27 29.83 -0.46
CA SER A 43 -13.28 29.93 -1.53
C SER A 43 -12.42 28.67 -1.65
N VAL A 44 -12.05 28.09 -0.50
CA VAL A 44 -11.29 26.84 -0.40
C VAL A 44 -12.12 25.66 -0.90
N GLU A 45 -13.37 25.54 -0.43
CA GLU A 45 -14.27 24.44 -0.77
C GLU A 45 -14.62 24.37 -2.26
N ARG A 46 -14.66 25.52 -2.96
CA ARG A 46 -14.82 25.56 -4.41
C ARG A 46 -13.69 24.86 -5.18
N VAL A 47 -12.52 24.71 -4.57
CA VAL A 47 -11.38 23.97 -5.15
C VAL A 47 -11.36 22.56 -4.58
N ILE A 48 -11.27 22.43 -3.26
CA ILE A 48 -10.94 21.14 -2.66
C ILE A 48 -12.07 20.11 -2.75
N LEU A 49 -13.34 20.53 -2.78
CA LEU A 49 -14.46 19.59 -2.87
C LEU A 49 -14.57 18.95 -4.26
N PRO A 50 -14.67 19.71 -5.38
CA PRO A 50 -14.74 19.10 -6.71
C PRO A 50 -13.45 18.34 -7.05
N ASP A 51 -12.27 18.87 -6.69
CA ASP A 51 -11.01 18.20 -6.97
C ASP A 51 -10.90 16.87 -6.22
N SER A 52 -11.18 16.85 -4.92
CA SER A 52 -11.04 15.63 -4.11
C SER A 52 -12.02 14.54 -4.55
N THR A 53 -13.28 14.91 -4.79
CA THR A 53 -14.32 13.94 -5.18
C THR A 53 -14.09 13.41 -6.59
N THR A 54 -13.72 14.28 -7.55
CA THR A 54 -13.40 13.87 -8.92
C THR A 54 -12.16 13.00 -8.98
N LEU A 55 -11.09 13.38 -8.27
CA LEU A 55 -9.86 12.59 -8.23
C LEU A 55 -10.09 11.23 -7.58
N LEU A 56 -10.82 11.18 -6.46
CA LEU A 56 -11.12 9.91 -5.79
C LEU A 56 -11.95 8.99 -6.69
N HIS A 57 -12.98 9.52 -7.35
CA HIS A 57 -13.79 8.75 -8.31
C HIS A 57 -12.92 8.17 -9.43
N TYR A 58 -12.05 9.00 -10.02
CA TYR A 58 -11.11 8.56 -11.05
C TYR A 58 -10.17 7.46 -10.53
N MET A 59 -9.59 7.65 -9.34
CA MET A 59 -8.65 6.72 -8.73
C MET A 59 -9.30 5.37 -8.47
N LEU A 60 -10.52 5.35 -7.92
CA LEU A 60 -11.26 4.12 -7.66
C LEU A 60 -11.52 3.34 -8.95
N ASN A 61 -12.10 3.99 -9.97
CA ASN A 61 -12.35 3.34 -11.26
C ASN A 61 -11.07 2.82 -11.93
N ARG A 62 -9.98 3.61 -11.86
CA ARG A 62 -8.70 3.21 -12.43
C ARG A 62 -8.09 2.04 -11.66
N LEU A 63 -8.15 2.04 -10.33
CA LEU A 63 -7.65 0.96 -9.49
C LEU A 63 -8.44 -0.33 -9.73
N THR A 64 -9.76 -0.26 -9.83
CA THR A 64 -10.60 -1.42 -10.18
C THR A 64 -10.14 -2.06 -11.48
N ARG A 65 -9.90 -1.26 -12.54
CA ARG A 65 -9.38 -1.79 -13.82
C ARG A 65 -7.96 -2.35 -13.73
N ILE A 66 -7.10 -1.75 -12.91
CA ILE A 66 -5.74 -2.27 -12.68
C ILE A 66 -5.81 -3.65 -12.03
N LEU A 67 -6.66 -3.81 -11.01
CA LEU A 67 -6.81 -5.07 -10.29
C LEU A 67 -7.49 -6.14 -11.14
N ASP A 68 -8.50 -5.77 -11.92
CA ASP A 68 -9.20 -6.66 -12.86
C ASP A 68 -8.24 -7.20 -13.95
N GLY A 69 -7.37 -6.34 -14.48
CA GLY A 69 -6.35 -6.71 -15.47
C GLY A 69 -5.02 -7.19 -14.88
N LEU A 70 -4.92 -7.42 -13.57
CA LEU A 70 -3.65 -7.73 -12.92
C LEU A 70 -3.18 -9.14 -13.28
N LEU A 71 -2.03 -9.23 -13.96
CA LEU A 71 -1.39 -10.51 -14.24
C LEU A 71 -0.63 -11.00 -13.00
N VAL A 72 -1.07 -12.13 -12.45
CA VAL A 72 -0.40 -12.83 -11.34
C VAL A 72 0.36 -14.02 -11.92
N TYR A 73 1.59 -14.24 -11.45
CA TYR A 73 2.48 -15.30 -11.93
C TYR A 73 2.82 -16.29 -10.80
N PRO A 74 1.98 -17.31 -10.54
CA PRO A 74 2.18 -18.26 -9.44
C PRO A 74 3.54 -18.97 -9.47
N ASP A 75 4.03 -19.34 -10.66
CA ASP A 75 5.34 -20.00 -10.79
C ASP A 75 6.49 -19.08 -10.36
N ALA A 76 6.41 -17.80 -10.72
CA ALA A 76 7.39 -16.81 -10.27
C ALA A 76 7.31 -16.60 -8.75
N MET A 77 6.11 -16.63 -8.17
CA MET A 77 5.92 -16.55 -6.71
C MET A 77 6.55 -17.76 -6.01
N MET A 78 6.31 -18.98 -6.51
CA MET A 78 6.89 -20.21 -5.96
C MET A 78 8.41 -20.24 -6.11
N ASN A 79 8.93 -19.83 -7.26
CA ASN A 79 10.37 -19.72 -7.48
C ASN A 79 10.99 -18.70 -6.52
N ASN A 80 10.32 -17.56 -6.26
CA ASN A 80 10.79 -16.56 -5.31
C ASN A 80 10.83 -17.10 -3.86
N LEU A 81 9.84 -17.88 -3.43
CA LEU A 81 9.87 -18.52 -2.10
C LEU A 81 11.09 -19.42 -1.93
N ASN A 82 11.46 -20.15 -2.98
CA ASN A 82 12.59 -21.07 -2.97
C ASN A 82 13.96 -20.39 -3.17
N LYS A 83 14.02 -19.08 -3.46
CA LYS A 83 15.30 -18.36 -3.64
C LYS A 83 16.20 -18.38 -2.40
N THR A 84 15.59 -18.45 -1.21
CA THR A 84 16.30 -18.56 0.06
C THR A 84 16.75 -19.99 0.37
N ARG A 85 16.59 -20.93 -0.57
CA ARG A 85 17.03 -22.34 -0.45
C ARG A 85 16.50 -23.05 0.80
N GLY A 86 15.27 -22.72 1.20
CA GLY A 86 14.59 -23.35 2.33
C GLY A 86 14.84 -22.68 3.69
N LEU A 87 15.60 -21.58 3.77
CA LEU A 87 15.81 -20.85 5.02
C LEU A 87 14.50 -20.35 5.66
N ILE A 88 13.44 -20.13 4.86
CA ILE A 88 12.09 -19.83 5.36
C ILE A 88 11.50 -20.94 6.25
N PHE A 89 12.05 -22.15 6.19
CA PHE A 89 11.64 -23.29 7.02
C PHE A 89 12.50 -23.46 8.28
N SER A 90 13.52 -22.62 8.50
CA SER A 90 14.44 -22.70 9.66
C SER A 90 13.71 -22.83 10.99
N GLN A 91 12.70 -21.98 11.23
CA GLN A 91 11.91 -22.06 12.46
C GLN A 91 11.19 -23.40 12.62
N LYS A 92 10.66 -23.97 11.52
CA LYS A 92 9.98 -25.28 11.56
C LYS A 92 10.98 -26.40 11.87
N THR A 93 12.19 -26.32 11.32
CA THR A 93 13.28 -27.25 11.62
C THR A 93 13.69 -27.16 13.10
N LEU A 94 13.88 -25.95 13.63
CA LEU A 94 14.20 -25.73 15.04
C LEU A 94 13.14 -26.31 15.96
N LEU A 95 11.85 -26.05 15.68
CA LEU A 95 10.76 -26.58 16.50
C LEU A 95 10.70 -28.11 16.46
N ALA A 96 10.96 -28.72 15.30
CA ALA A 96 11.03 -30.17 15.20
C ALA A 96 12.18 -30.77 16.03
N LEU A 97 13.32 -30.08 16.16
CA LEU A 97 14.42 -30.51 17.04
C LEU A 97 14.03 -30.41 18.53
N ILE A 98 13.35 -29.33 18.92
CA ILE A 98 12.84 -29.16 20.29
C ILE A 98 11.81 -30.23 20.62
N GLU A 99 10.87 -30.52 19.72
CA GLU A 99 9.85 -31.58 19.89
C GLU A 99 10.48 -32.97 20.04
N LYS A 100 11.68 -33.18 19.50
CA LYS A 100 12.47 -34.42 19.67
C LYS A 100 13.32 -34.43 20.94
N GLY A 101 13.21 -33.41 21.80
CA GLY A 101 13.82 -33.37 23.13
C GLY A 101 15.09 -32.52 23.23
N MET A 102 15.44 -31.75 22.20
CA MET A 102 16.61 -30.85 22.24
C MET A 102 16.29 -29.57 23.01
N VAL A 103 17.26 -29.07 23.79
CA VAL A 103 17.14 -27.74 24.42
C VAL A 103 17.14 -26.67 23.33
N ARG A 104 16.32 -25.63 23.51
CA ARG A 104 16.09 -24.59 22.50
C ARG A 104 17.37 -23.91 22.02
N GLU A 105 18.30 -23.64 22.92
CA GLU A 105 19.57 -22.96 22.62
C GLU A 105 20.46 -23.82 21.72
N ASP A 106 20.55 -25.12 22.00
CA ASP A 106 21.28 -26.08 21.18
C ASP A 106 20.64 -26.24 19.79
N ALA A 107 19.31 -26.35 19.74
CA ALA A 107 18.55 -26.42 18.48
C ALA A 107 18.75 -25.16 17.63
N TYR A 108 18.83 -23.99 18.26
CA TYR A 108 19.10 -22.72 17.59
C TYR A 108 20.55 -22.62 17.09
N ALA A 109 21.53 -23.16 17.81
CA ALA A 109 22.92 -23.15 17.36
C ALA A 109 23.18 -24.06 16.14
N ILE A 110 22.36 -25.09 15.94
CA ILE A 110 22.46 -26.05 14.82
C ILE A 110 21.79 -25.51 13.54
N VAL A 111 20.65 -24.82 13.69
CA VAL A 111 19.78 -24.36 12.59
C VAL A 111 20.22 -23.01 12.04
#